data_AF-A0A958Z634-F1
#
_entry.id   AF-A0A958Z634-F1
#
_cell.length_a   1.000
_cell.length_b   1.000
_cell.length_c   1.000
_cell.angle_alpha   90.00
_cell.angle_beta   90.00
_cell.angle_gamma   90.00
#
_symmetry.space_group_name_H-M   'P 1'
#
loop_
_entity.id
_entity.type
_entity.pdbx_description
1 polymer ?
#
loop_
_entity_poly.entity_id
_entity_poly.type
_entity_poly.pdbx_seq_one_letter_code
_entity_poly.pdbx_strand_id
1 'polypeptide(L)'
;DETSDFAGYEFTFNPDNTAQAVSTSNTVDGTWSLTNSNTPDLNLFFGNNTPFDELDEDWDIIEATQDIIKLKHISGGDGSVDFLTYERTPNGGGGGGGGNTSEFTDNLINSVWYVNLLEDDGNNETCHYVAYEFKFNANETVTATSTNNTVNGTWAVTNSSSGIDLILNFEITGSDDPFEDLNDDWDVTSFDAQIIKLIDVSGGNGGTDYLNFGRNPYEDCNGGGNTTELTNILMDGQWYVQSYIDDGDDETNDYNGYALTFNSDGTVLAANNSNTINGTWSVVNSSNGLDVILDFGTAMPFDEFNDDWDVVTYNNTRVELFDVSGGNGGTDYLTFQKL
;
A
#
# COMPACT_ATOMS: atom_id res chain seq x y z
N ASP A 1 -26.13 11.23 2.82
CA ASP A 1 -25.72 10.44 1.64
C ASP A 1 -26.52 9.19 1.78
N GLU A 2 -27.51 9.07 0.93
CA GLU A 2 -28.59 8.09 1.05
C GLU A 2 -28.22 6.78 0.34
N THR A 3 -27.04 6.72 -0.28
CA THR A 3 -26.60 5.55 -1.05
C THR A 3 -26.62 4.27 -0.23
N SER A 4 -26.27 4.35 1.06
CA SER A 4 -26.24 3.19 1.97
C SER A 4 -27.63 2.61 2.27
N ASP A 5 -28.68 3.42 2.22
CA ASP A 5 -30.04 3.00 2.61
C ASP A 5 -30.62 2.01 1.59
N PHE A 6 -30.01 1.95 0.42
CA PHE A 6 -30.37 1.05 -0.68
C PHE A 6 -29.31 -0.03 -0.93
N ALA A 7 -28.41 -0.27 0.02
CA ALA A 7 -27.41 -1.32 -0.08
C ALA A 7 -28.05 -2.69 -0.35
N GLY A 8 -27.46 -3.45 -1.27
CA GLY A 8 -27.96 -4.76 -1.69
C GLY A 8 -29.15 -4.73 -2.64
N TYR A 9 -29.61 -3.55 -3.08
CA TYR A 9 -30.53 -3.41 -4.20
C TYR A 9 -29.77 -3.15 -5.50
N GLU A 10 -30.09 -3.93 -6.53
CA GLU A 10 -29.71 -3.67 -7.92
C GLU A 10 -30.81 -2.82 -8.58
N PHE A 11 -30.42 -1.67 -9.11
CA PHE A 11 -31.33 -0.75 -9.79
C PHE A 11 -31.24 -0.92 -11.30
N THR A 12 -32.39 -1.12 -11.96
CA THR A 12 -32.53 -1.14 -13.41
C THR A 12 -33.36 0.04 -13.87
N PHE A 13 -32.85 0.85 -14.79
CA PHE A 13 -33.55 1.97 -15.43
C PHE A 13 -33.81 1.63 -16.90
N ASN A 14 -35.07 1.37 -17.27
CA ASN A 14 -35.43 0.95 -18.61
C ASN A 14 -35.69 2.15 -19.54
N PRO A 15 -35.43 2.03 -20.85
CA PRO A 15 -35.70 3.10 -21.82
C PRO A 15 -37.16 3.55 -21.94
N ASP A 16 -38.11 2.81 -21.37
CA ASP A 16 -39.55 3.12 -21.36
C ASP A 16 -40.00 3.89 -20.10
N ASN A 17 -39.05 4.52 -19.39
CA ASN A 17 -39.25 5.28 -18.16
C ASN A 17 -39.68 4.43 -16.94
N THR A 18 -39.64 3.11 -17.03
CA THR A 18 -39.78 2.23 -15.85
C THR A 18 -38.44 2.04 -15.14
N ALA A 19 -38.48 1.91 -13.83
CA ALA A 19 -37.34 1.57 -13.00
C ALA A 19 -37.69 0.39 -12.09
N GLN A 20 -36.69 -0.35 -11.62
CA GLN A 20 -36.87 -1.41 -10.64
C GLN A 20 -35.68 -1.48 -9.70
N ALA A 21 -35.93 -1.64 -8.41
CA ALA A 21 -34.94 -1.94 -7.39
C ALA A 21 -35.15 -3.39 -6.92
N VAL A 22 -34.14 -4.24 -7.09
CA VAL A 22 -34.22 -5.68 -6.78
C VAL A 22 -33.17 -6.05 -5.75
N SER A 23 -33.59 -6.63 -4.63
CA SER A 23 -32.71 -7.32 -3.69
C SER A 23 -32.99 -8.82 -3.72
N THR A 24 -32.24 -9.59 -2.92
CA THR A 24 -32.46 -11.04 -2.77
C THR A 24 -33.84 -11.42 -2.23
N SER A 25 -34.55 -10.49 -1.58
CA SER A 25 -35.82 -10.76 -0.90
C SER A 25 -36.95 -9.79 -1.25
N ASN A 26 -36.67 -8.71 -1.99
CA ASN A 26 -37.65 -7.68 -2.30
C ASN A 26 -37.48 -7.16 -3.73
N THR A 27 -38.59 -6.73 -4.33
CA THR A 27 -38.60 -6.05 -5.63
C THR A 27 -39.54 -4.87 -5.53
N VAL A 28 -39.02 -3.70 -5.83
CA VAL A 28 -39.76 -2.44 -5.81
C VAL A 28 -39.76 -1.85 -7.22
N ASP A 29 -40.95 -1.72 -7.78
CA ASP A 29 -41.14 -1.09 -9.08
C ASP A 29 -41.19 0.43 -8.92
N GLY A 30 -40.58 1.14 -9.84
CA GLY A 30 -40.54 2.59 -9.88
C GLY A 30 -40.60 3.16 -11.29
N THR A 31 -40.40 4.46 -11.39
CA THR A 31 -40.30 5.19 -12.65
C THR A 31 -39.18 6.22 -12.57
N TRP A 32 -38.65 6.61 -13.74
CA TRP A 32 -37.62 7.63 -13.82
C TRP A 32 -37.83 8.54 -15.04
N SER A 33 -37.40 9.80 -14.94
CA SER A 33 -37.40 10.73 -16.07
C SER A 33 -36.30 11.78 -15.94
N LEU A 34 -35.91 12.38 -17.07
CA LEU A 34 -35.00 13.52 -17.09
C LEU A 34 -35.76 14.81 -17.39
N THR A 35 -35.45 15.91 -16.71
CA THR A 35 -36.00 17.22 -17.05
C THR A 35 -35.48 17.69 -18.40
N ASN A 36 -36.30 18.42 -19.16
CA ASN A 36 -35.92 18.92 -20.48
C ASN A 36 -35.13 20.23 -20.36
N SER A 37 -33.85 20.11 -20.05
CA SER A 37 -32.95 21.24 -19.77
C SER A 37 -31.51 20.95 -20.25
N ASN A 38 -30.65 21.97 -20.28
CA ASN A 38 -29.21 21.80 -20.60
C ASN A 38 -28.41 21.16 -19.44
N THR A 39 -28.97 21.14 -18.25
CA THR A 39 -28.48 20.47 -17.04
C THR A 39 -29.66 19.67 -16.49
N PRO A 40 -29.99 18.53 -17.11
CA PRO A 40 -31.19 17.79 -16.77
C PRO A 40 -31.08 17.20 -15.37
N ASP A 41 -32.20 17.23 -14.64
CA ASP A 41 -32.35 16.61 -13.32
C ASP A 41 -32.95 15.22 -13.51
N LEU A 42 -32.55 14.28 -12.67
CA LEU A 42 -33.09 12.93 -12.64
C LEU A 42 -34.23 12.87 -11.62
N ASN A 43 -35.47 12.79 -12.11
CA ASN A 43 -36.63 12.55 -11.26
C ASN A 43 -36.79 11.05 -11.06
N LEU A 44 -36.84 10.61 -9.81
CA LEU A 44 -37.09 9.22 -9.43
C LEU A 44 -38.44 9.10 -8.70
N PHE A 45 -39.06 7.93 -8.82
CA PHE A 45 -40.26 7.59 -8.06
C PHE A 45 -40.35 6.08 -7.84
N PHE A 46 -40.10 5.61 -6.62
CA PHE A 46 -40.23 4.23 -6.14
C PHE A 46 -41.36 4.08 -5.10
N GLY A 47 -42.07 5.16 -4.80
CA GLY A 47 -43.33 5.17 -4.06
C GLY A 47 -43.16 5.45 -2.57
N ASN A 48 -44.29 5.67 -1.89
CA ASN A 48 -44.35 6.29 -0.56
C ASN A 48 -43.99 5.38 0.64
N ASN A 49 -43.23 4.30 0.45
CA ASN A 49 -42.88 3.38 1.53
C ASN A 49 -41.39 3.45 1.84
N THR A 50 -41.06 3.62 3.13
CA THR A 50 -39.67 3.60 3.59
C THR A 50 -38.95 2.28 3.28
N PRO A 51 -37.67 2.33 2.86
CA PRO A 51 -36.84 3.53 2.66
C PRO A 51 -36.98 4.21 1.27
N PHE A 52 -37.81 3.69 0.37
CA PHE A 52 -37.84 4.10 -1.04
C PHE A 52 -38.49 5.46 -1.31
N ASP A 53 -39.27 5.99 -0.37
CA ASP A 53 -39.82 7.34 -0.45
C ASP A 53 -38.73 8.42 -0.39
N GLU A 54 -37.57 8.13 0.20
CA GLU A 54 -36.41 9.04 0.22
C GLU A 54 -35.71 9.17 -1.16
N LEU A 55 -36.02 8.28 -2.12
CA LEU A 55 -35.55 8.42 -3.51
C LEU A 55 -36.42 9.37 -4.33
N ASP A 56 -37.65 9.66 -3.90
CA ASP A 56 -38.72 10.28 -4.69
C ASP A 56 -38.54 11.81 -4.83
N GLU A 57 -37.36 12.22 -5.30
CA GLU A 57 -36.91 13.60 -5.40
C GLU A 57 -36.48 13.98 -6.84
N ASP A 58 -36.27 15.28 -7.06
CA ASP A 58 -35.65 15.85 -8.26
C ASP A 58 -34.13 16.00 -8.07
N TRP A 59 -33.37 15.00 -8.51
CA TRP A 59 -31.93 14.93 -8.26
C TRP A 59 -31.11 15.70 -9.31
N ASP A 60 -30.28 16.64 -8.87
CA ASP A 60 -29.23 17.25 -9.68
C ASP A 60 -28.19 16.18 -10.04
N ILE A 61 -27.86 16.04 -11.33
CA ILE A 61 -26.80 15.14 -11.79
C ILE A 61 -25.44 15.84 -11.65
N ILE A 62 -24.60 15.35 -10.73
CA ILE A 62 -23.23 15.83 -10.53
C ILE A 62 -22.27 15.14 -11.50
N GLU A 63 -22.40 13.83 -11.63
CA GLU A 63 -21.54 12.99 -12.46
C GLU A 63 -22.37 11.90 -13.14
N ALA A 64 -22.15 11.67 -14.42
CA ALA A 64 -22.73 10.54 -15.14
C ALA A 64 -21.71 10.03 -16.15
N THR A 65 -21.14 8.86 -15.86
CA THR A 65 -20.24 8.13 -16.74
C THR A 65 -20.84 6.79 -17.12
N GLN A 66 -20.07 5.94 -17.80
CA GLN A 66 -20.50 4.58 -18.10
C GLN A 66 -20.67 3.75 -16.82
N ASP A 67 -19.92 4.05 -15.76
CA ASP A 67 -19.78 3.18 -14.59
C ASP A 67 -20.36 3.78 -13.31
N ILE A 68 -20.53 5.11 -13.25
CA ILE A 68 -21.02 5.82 -12.06
C ILE A 68 -22.02 6.93 -12.41
N ILE A 69 -23.04 7.10 -11.56
CA ILE A 69 -23.96 8.24 -11.55
C ILE A 69 -23.96 8.82 -10.13
N LYS A 70 -23.52 10.06 -9.96
CA LYS A 70 -23.62 10.80 -8.69
C LYS A 70 -24.68 11.87 -8.78
N LEU A 71 -25.50 11.92 -7.75
CA LEU A 71 -26.69 12.74 -7.64
C LEU A 71 -26.63 13.57 -6.37
N LYS A 72 -27.29 14.73 -6.41
CA LYS A 72 -27.48 15.58 -5.25
C LYS A 72 -28.89 16.15 -5.25
N HIS A 73 -29.51 16.19 -4.09
CA HIS A 73 -30.75 16.89 -3.88
C HIS A 73 -30.58 17.96 -2.80
N ILE A 74 -31.33 19.06 -2.90
CA ILE A 74 -31.38 20.10 -1.86
C ILE A 74 -32.83 20.25 -1.42
N SER A 75 -33.14 19.78 -0.22
CA SER A 75 -34.48 19.84 0.35
C SER A 75 -35.01 21.28 0.34
N GLY A 76 -36.18 21.47 -0.28
CA GLY A 76 -36.85 22.77 -0.33
C GLY A 76 -37.36 23.26 1.03
N GLY A 77 -37.39 22.39 2.05
CA GLY A 77 -37.94 22.68 3.38
C GLY A 77 -36.91 23.23 4.36
N ASP A 78 -35.86 22.45 4.63
CA ASP A 78 -34.82 22.75 5.63
C ASP A 78 -33.45 23.07 4.99
N GLY A 79 -33.33 22.90 3.67
CA GLY A 79 -32.08 23.11 2.95
C GLY A 79 -31.03 22.04 3.21
N SER A 80 -31.42 20.87 3.74
CA SER A 80 -30.54 19.70 3.79
C SER A 80 -30.05 19.37 2.38
N VAL A 81 -28.88 18.74 2.32
CA VAL A 81 -28.28 18.31 1.06
C VAL A 81 -28.08 16.81 1.13
N ASP A 82 -28.74 16.12 0.23
CA ASP A 82 -28.70 14.68 0.13
C ASP A 82 -27.86 14.30 -1.09
N PHE A 83 -27.18 13.18 -1.01
CA PHE A 83 -26.33 12.64 -2.08
C PHE A 83 -26.73 11.20 -2.35
N LEU A 84 -26.63 10.77 -3.60
CA LEU A 84 -26.95 9.41 -4.02
C LEU A 84 -26.03 8.97 -5.16
N THR A 85 -25.46 7.78 -5.05
CA THR A 85 -24.52 7.24 -6.04
C THR A 85 -24.96 5.88 -6.54
N TYR A 86 -25.14 5.74 -7.86
CA TYR A 86 -25.31 4.44 -8.53
C TYR A 86 -24.01 4.04 -9.21
N GLU A 87 -23.58 2.78 -9.02
CA GLU A 87 -22.40 2.22 -9.66
C GLU A 87 -22.72 0.89 -10.34
N ARG A 88 -22.05 0.59 -11.47
CA ARG A 88 -22.23 -0.68 -12.20
C ARG A 88 -21.58 -1.88 -11.50
N THR A 89 -20.56 -1.60 -10.70
CA THR A 89 -20.07 -2.54 -9.70
C THR A 89 -20.86 -2.22 -8.43
N PRO A 90 -21.47 -3.20 -7.74
CA PRO A 90 -22.25 -2.91 -6.55
C PRO A 90 -21.43 -2.06 -5.58
N ASN A 91 -21.98 -0.91 -5.18
CA ASN A 91 -21.56 -0.27 -3.95
C ASN A 91 -21.82 -1.29 -2.84
N GLY A 92 -20.77 -1.99 -2.40
CA GLY A 92 -20.73 -2.65 -1.11
C GLY A 92 -20.96 -1.57 -0.07
N GLY A 93 -22.22 -1.39 0.30
CA GLY A 93 -22.73 -0.16 0.91
C GLY A 93 -21.93 0.30 2.13
N GLY A 94 -21.65 1.61 2.13
CA GLY A 94 -21.25 2.42 3.28
C GLY A 94 -21.29 3.90 2.85
N GLY A 95 -21.89 4.84 3.58
CA GLY A 95 -22.41 4.79 4.94
C GLY A 95 -23.46 5.89 5.17
N GLY A 96 -24.33 5.74 6.16
CA GLY A 96 -23.94 5.94 7.55
C GLY A 96 -24.02 4.71 8.46
N GLY A 97 -22.89 4.40 9.11
CA GLY A 97 -22.81 3.57 10.32
C GLY A 97 -23.29 2.14 10.16
N GLY A 98 -22.61 1.35 9.33
CA GLY A 98 -23.14 0.05 8.95
C GLY A 98 -22.44 -0.67 7.79
N GLY A 99 -21.14 -0.52 7.58
CA GLY A 99 -20.43 -1.28 6.54
C GLY A 99 -20.71 -2.81 6.64
N ASN A 100 -20.89 -3.48 5.51
CA ASN A 100 -21.20 -4.92 5.46
C ASN A 100 -19.97 -5.75 5.84
N THR A 101 -19.67 -5.82 7.14
CA THR A 101 -18.52 -6.54 7.69
C THR A 101 -18.48 -7.99 7.27
N SER A 102 -19.63 -8.62 6.95
CA SER A 102 -19.70 -10.01 6.47
C SER A 102 -19.07 -10.18 5.09
N GLU A 103 -19.32 -9.26 4.15
CA GLU A 103 -18.77 -9.34 2.79
C GLU A 103 -17.27 -9.05 2.79
N PHE A 104 -16.85 -8.03 3.54
CA PHE A 104 -15.43 -7.76 3.73
C PHE A 104 -14.73 -8.94 4.40
N THR A 105 -15.32 -9.51 5.46
CA THR A 105 -14.79 -10.70 6.14
C THR A 105 -14.66 -11.89 5.19
N ASP A 106 -15.69 -12.19 4.40
CA ASP A 106 -15.65 -13.28 3.43
C ASP A 106 -14.54 -13.07 2.40
N ASN A 107 -14.32 -11.84 1.94
CA ASN A 107 -13.22 -11.51 1.03
C ASN A 107 -11.84 -11.63 1.69
N LEU A 108 -11.72 -11.13 2.92
CA LEU A 108 -10.49 -11.10 3.69
C LEU A 108 -9.98 -12.52 3.97
N ILE A 109 -10.87 -13.44 4.38
CA ILE A 109 -10.51 -14.84 4.66
C ILE A 109 -10.41 -15.71 3.40
N ASN A 110 -10.83 -15.19 2.24
CA ASN A 110 -10.77 -15.91 0.99
C ASN A 110 -9.35 -15.86 0.41
N SER A 111 -8.63 -16.97 0.55
CA SER A 111 -7.24 -17.14 0.09
C SER A 111 -6.22 -16.31 0.89
N VAL A 112 -5.07 -16.05 0.29
CA VAL A 112 -3.96 -15.32 0.91
C VAL A 112 -3.82 -13.92 0.32
N TRP A 113 -3.11 -13.06 1.05
CA TRP A 113 -2.85 -11.67 0.71
C TRP A 113 -1.37 -11.35 0.84
N TYR A 114 -0.93 -10.33 0.12
CA TYR A 114 0.40 -9.75 0.20
C TYR A 114 0.28 -8.24 0.40
N VAL A 115 1.13 -7.66 1.25
CA VAL A 115 1.24 -6.21 1.35
C VAL A 115 1.77 -5.70 0.02
N ASN A 116 1.06 -4.75 -0.58
CA ASN A 116 1.41 -4.09 -1.83
C ASN A 116 1.63 -2.58 -1.67
N LEU A 117 1.30 -2.04 -0.50
CA LEU A 117 1.72 -0.73 -0.03
C LEU A 117 1.67 -0.76 1.50
N LEU A 118 2.72 -0.31 2.17
CA LEU A 118 2.62 0.33 3.47
C LEU A 118 3.33 1.68 3.34
N GLU A 119 2.58 2.76 3.52
CA GLU A 119 3.14 4.09 3.71
C GLU A 119 2.82 4.55 5.13
N ASP A 120 3.85 4.85 5.90
CA ASP A 120 3.77 5.28 7.29
C ASP A 120 4.44 6.65 7.42
N ASP A 121 3.67 7.67 7.80
CA ASP A 121 4.14 9.04 8.02
C ASP A 121 4.95 9.64 6.85
N GLY A 122 4.64 9.28 5.60
CA GLY A 122 5.36 9.73 4.40
C GLY A 122 6.43 8.77 3.88
N ASN A 123 6.74 7.69 4.61
CA ASN A 123 7.79 6.74 4.27
C ASN A 123 7.19 5.44 3.74
N ASN A 124 7.75 4.91 2.65
CA ASN A 124 7.26 3.68 2.05
C ASN A 124 7.96 2.46 2.65
N GLU A 125 7.27 1.78 3.56
CA GLU A 125 7.75 0.63 4.33
C GLU A 125 7.32 -0.72 3.73
N THR A 126 6.73 -0.72 2.51
CA THR A 126 6.20 -1.92 1.82
C THR A 126 7.21 -3.08 1.80
N CYS A 127 8.50 -2.76 1.70
CA CYS A 127 9.56 -3.74 1.52
C CYS A 127 9.82 -4.64 2.72
N HIS A 128 9.40 -4.25 3.93
CA HIS A 128 9.49 -5.10 5.12
C HIS A 128 8.62 -6.37 5.02
N TYR A 129 7.61 -6.37 4.14
CA TYR A 129 6.56 -7.39 4.12
C TYR A 129 6.54 -8.29 2.87
N VAL A 130 7.37 -8.01 1.86
CA VAL A 130 7.25 -8.65 0.53
C VAL A 130 7.49 -10.16 0.52
N ALA A 131 8.24 -10.67 1.49
CA ALA A 131 8.48 -12.10 1.67
C ALA A 131 7.33 -12.83 2.40
N TYR A 132 6.34 -12.10 2.93
CA TYR A 132 5.29 -12.64 3.77
C TYR A 132 3.98 -12.87 3.00
N GLU A 133 3.44 -14.07 3.16
CA GLU A 133 2.08 -14.42 2.79
C GLU A 133 1.17 -14.26 4.02
N PHE A 134 0.17 -13.38 3.91
CA PHE A 134 -0.79 -13.10 4.97
C PHE A 134 -2.05 -13.95 4.78
N LYS A 135 -2.38 -14.72 5.82
CA LYS A 135 -3.57 -15.57 5.83
C LYS A 135 -4.46 -15.24 7.01
N PHE A 136 -5.60 -14.63 6.70
CA PHE A 136 -6.67 -14.36 7.65
C PHE A 136 -7.59 -15.58 7.76
N ASN A 137 -7.77 -16.10 8.97
CA ASN A 137 -8.55 -17.31 9.22
C ASN A 137 -9.88 -16.96 9.90
N ALA A 138 -10.93 -17.75 9.62
CA ALA A 138 -12.29 -17.53 10.12
C ALA A 138 -12.44 -17.54 11.66
N ASN A 139 -11.41 -17.96 12.39
CA ASN A 139 -11.33 -17.90 13.86
C ASN A 139 -10.60 -16.65 14.37
N GLU A 140 -10.58 -15.56 13.58
CA GLU A 140 -10.02 -14.26 13.93
C GLU A 140 -8.50 -14.27 14.17
N THR A 141 -7.80 -15.30 13.69
CA THR A 141 -6.32 -15.35 13.69
C THR A 141 -5.76 -15.03 12.32
N VAL A 142 -4.67 -14.27 12.27
CA VAL A 142 -3.89 -14.02 11.05
C VAL A 142 -2.49 -14.60 11.22
N THR A 143 -1.92 -15.12 10.14
CA THR A 143 -0.52 -15.54 10.10
C THR A 143 0.16 -14.87 8.92
N ALA A 144 1.28 -14.18 9.18
CA ALA A 144 2.21 -13.74 8.16
C ALA A 144 3.35 -14.75 8.07
N THR A 145 3.45 -15.48 6.96
CA THR A 145 4.42 -16.57 6.79
C THR A 145 5.41 -16.23 5.70
N SER A 146 6.70 -16.23 6.04
CA SER A 146 7.80 -16.22 5.08
C SER A 146 8.51 -17.58 5.09
N THR A 147 9.58 -17.72 4.32
CA THR A 147 10.38 -18.97 4.31
C THR A 147 11.05 -19.24 5.66
N ASN A 148 11.39 -18.19 6.41
CA ASN A 148 12.23 -18.28 7.61
C ASN A 148 11.50 -17.89 8.90
N ASN A 149 10.33 -17.25 8.80
CA ASN A 149 9.61 -16.71 9.94
C ASN A 149 8.09 -16.93 9.80
N THR A 150 7.42 -16.99 10.94
CA THR A 150 5.97 -16.96 11.02
C THR A 150 5.59 -16.03 12.17
N VAL A 151 4.93 -14.93 11.83
CA VAL A 151 4.39 -13.99 12.79
C VAL A 151 2.89 -14.27 12.92
N ASN A 152 2.45 -14.55 14.15
CA ASN A 152 1.03 -14.75 14.42
C ASN A 152 0.40 -13.42 14.81
N GLY A 153 -0.90 -13.32 14.63
CA GLY A 153 -1.68 -12.20 15.12
C GLY A 153 -3.15 -12.55 15.23
N THR A 154 -3.92 -11.55 15.64
CA THR A 154 -5.38 -11.55 15.60
C THR A 154 -5.85 -10.41 14.73
N TRP A 155 -7.01 -10.58 14.13
CA TRP A 155 -7.67 -9.53 13.38
C TRP A 155 -9.15 -9.47 13.77
N ALA A 156 -9.75 -8.29 13.67
CA ALA A 156 -11.19 -8.11 13.85
C ALA A 156 -11.72 -7.11 12.84
N VAL A 157 -12.97 -7.30 12.43
CA VAL A 157 -13.66 -6.35 11.57
C VAL A 157 -14.75 -5.69 12.39
N THR A 158 -14.63 -4.38 12.57
CA THR A 158 -15.61 -3.56 13.27
C THR A 158 -16.33 -2.64 12.31
N ASN A 159 -17.34 -1.98 12.84
CA ASN A 159 -18.15 -1.03 12.12
C ASN A 159 -18.26 0.21 12.98
N SER A 160 -17.81 1.32 12.42
CA SER A 160 -17.72 2.60 13.08
C SER A 160 -18.60 3.61 12.36
N SER A 161 -18.52 4.87 12.79
CA SER A 161 -19.14 5.97 12.06
C SER A 161 -18.43 6.31 10.75
N SER A 162 -17.16 5.94 10.58
CA SER A 162 -16.38 6.14 9.35
C SER A 162 -16.55 5.00 8.34
N GLY A 163 -16.93 3.81 8.78
CA GLY A 163 -17.21 2.69 7.89
C GLY A 163 -16.84 1.36 8.51
N ILE A 164 -16.20 0.51 7.71
CA ILE A 164 -15.62 -0.75 8.20
C ILE A 164 -14.22 -0.45 8.71
N ASP A 165 -13.87 -0.95 9.90
CA ASP A 165 -12.49 -0.91 10.38
C ASP A 165 -11.94 -2.34 10.40
N LEU A 166 -10.69 -2.50 9.95
CA LEU A 166 -9.91 -3.72 10.08
C LEU A 166 -8.88 -3.52 11.19
N ILE A 167 -9.16 -4.10 12.34
CA ILE A 167 -8.23 -4.08 13.47
C ILE A 167 -7.21 -5.20 13.28
N LEU A 168 -5.92 -4.86 13.26
CA LEU A 168 -4.80 -5.79 13.15
C LEU A 168 -3.98 -5.80 14.45
N ASN A 169 -3.57 -6.98 14.90
CA ASN A 169 -2.74 -7.16 16.10
C ASN A 169 -1.79 -8.35 15.92
N PHE A 170 -0.60 -8.12 15.41
CA PHE A 170 0.50 -9.06 15.27
C PHE A 170 1.36 -9.12 16.53
N GLU A 171 1.90 -10.31 16.81
CA GLU A 171 2.88 -10.54 17.87
C GLU A 171 4.21 -9.88 17.50
N ILE A 172 4.60 -8.82 18.22
CA ILE A 172 5.86 -8.10 18.02
C ILE A 172 6.96 -8.56 19.00
N THR A 173 8.22 -8.45 18.57
CA THR A 173 9.41 -8.85 19.30
C THR A 173 10.35 -7.69 19.67
N GLY A 174 9.78 -6.51 19.95
CA GLY A 174 10.55 -5.32 20.32
C GLY A 174 9.74 -4.06 20.07
N SER A 175 10.34 -2.90 20.31
CA SER A 175 9.77 -1.61 19.87
C SER A 175 10.03 -1.32 18.39
N ASP A 176 11.00 -2.02 17.78
CA ASP A 176 11.47 -1.75 16.42
C ASP A 176 11.12 -2.94 15.49
N ASP A 177 10.06 -3.68 15.83
CA ASP A 177 9.57 -4.79 15.01
C ASP A 177 8.65 -4.20 13.93
N PRO A 178 8.91 -4.42 12.63
CA PRO A 178 8.12 -3.79 11.57
C PRO A 178 6.64 -4.15 11.66
N PHE A 179 6.27 -5.32 12.22
CA PHE A 179 4.85 -5.66 12.40
C PHE A 179 4.10 -4.73 13.37
N GLU A 180 4.79 -3.84 14.09
CA GLU A 180 4.17 -2.77 14.86
C GLU A 180 3.43 -1.78 13.95
N ASP A 181 4.01 -1.41 12.81
CA ASP A 181 3.44 -0.48 11.83
C ASP A 181 2.14 -1.01 11.17
N LEU A 182 1.90 -2.33 11.24
CA LEU A 182 0.64 -2.92 10.76
C LEU A 182 -0.44 -2.94 11.84
N ASN A 183 -0.10 -2.77 13.12
CA ASN A 183 -1.01 -2.91 14.24
C ASN A 183 -1.82 -1.65 14.47
N ASP A 184 -2.96 -1.57 13.80
CA ASP A 184 -3.86 -0.44 13.95
C ASP A 184 -5.33 -0.81 13.77
N ASP A 185 -6.24 0.16 13.99
CA ASP A 185 -7.66 0.11 13.66
C ASP A 185 -7.98 0.76 12.30
N TRP A 186 -7.30 0.28 11.27
CA TRP A 186 -7.39 0.74 9.88
C TRP A 186 -8.82 0.93 9.34
N ASP A 187 -9.14 2.12 8.86
CA ASP A 187 -10.36 2.40 8.09
C ASP A 187 -10.27 1.74 6.70
N VAL A 188 -11.25 0.89 6.35
CA VAL A 188 -11.34 0.29 5.02
C VAL A 188 -11.92 1.29 4.03
N THR A 189 -11.09 1.76 3.09
CA THR A 189 -11.51 2.75 2.08
C THR A 189 -12.11 2.11 0.84
N SER A 190 -11.61 0.95 0.43
CA SER A 190 -12.18 0.16 -0.67
C SER A 190 -11.66 -1.27 -0.64
N PHE A 191 -12.45 -2.21 -1.15
CA PHE A 191 -12.00 -3.58 -1.36
C PHE A 191 -12.74 -4.25 -2.50
N ASP A 192 -12.08 -5.23 -3.12
CA ASP A 192 -12.69 -6.21 -4.00
C ASP A 192 -11.94 -7.55 -3.87
N ALA A 193 -12.24 -8.51 -4.74
CA ALA A 193 -11.60 -9.82 -4.73
C ALA A 193 -10.09 -9.81 -4.96
N GLN A 194 -9.51 -8.70 -5.45
CA GLN A 194 -8.12 -8.54 -5.85
C GLN A 194 -7.32 -7.57 -4.97
N ILE A 195 -7.97 -6.56 -4.39
CA ILE A 195 -7.31 -5.53 -3.59
C ILE A 195 -8.12 -5.17 -2.34
N ILE A 196 -7.43 -4.85 -1.25
CA ILE A 196 -7.98 -4.16 -0.08
C ILE A 196 -7.14 -2.90 0.12
N LYS A 197 -7.79 -1.76 0.31
CA LYS A 197 -7.15 -0.49 0.62
C LYS A 197 -7.62 0.03 1.96
N LEU A 198 -6.67 0.44 2.77
CA LEU A 198 -6.82 0.84 4.14
C LEU A 198 -6.16 2.20 4.34
N ILE A 199 -6.71 2.99 5.25
CA ILE A 199 -6.12 4.25 5.70
C ILE A 199 -6.18 4.29 7.22
N ASP A 200 -5.15 4.82 7.86
CA ASP A 200 -5.25 5.28 9.24
C ASP A 200 -5.06 6.79 9.30
N VAL A 201 -5.83 7.45 10.16
CA VAL A 201 -5.67 8.87 10.45
C VAL A 201 -5.49 9.00 11.95
N SER A 202 -4.25 8.77 12.39
CA SER A 202 -3.91 8.81 13.79
C SER A 202 -4.29 10.14 14.46
N GLY A 203 -4.89 10.06 15.64
CA GLY A 203 -5.35 11.23 16.38
C GLY A 203 -4.18 12.02 17.00
N GLY A 204 -3.65 13.05 16.34
CA GLY A 204 -2.59 13.88 16.91
C GLY A 204 -1.77 14.70 15.90
N ASN A 205 -0.45 14.75 16.12
CA ASN A 205 0.54 15.23 15.14
C ASN A 205 0.97 14.14 14.14
N GLY A 206 0.43 12.92 14.28
CA GLY A 206 0.69 11.80 13.38
C GLY A 206 0.01 12.01 12.04
N GLY A 207 0.64 11.51 11.00
CA GLY A 207 0.28 11.74 9.61
C GLY A 207 -0.96 10.97 9.19
N THR A 208 -0.87 10.34 8.04
CA THR A 208 -1.95 9.57 7.45
C THR A 208 -1.29 8.40 6.76
N ASP A 209 -1.61 7.21 7.23
CA ASP A 209 -0.92 6.01 6.82
C ASP A 209 -1.80 5.24 5.84
N TYR A 210 -1.17 4.54 4.90
CA TYR A 210 -1.88 3.82 3.85
C TYR A 210 -1.37 2.40 3.76
N LEU A 211 -2.29 1.44 3.82
CA LEU A 211 -1.99 0.02 3.68
C LEU A 211 -2.83 -0.59 2.56
N ASN A 212 -2.17 -1.25 1.60
CA ASN A 212 -2.85 -2.01 0.56
C ASN A 212 -2.45 -3.48 0.63
N PHE A 213 -3.44 -4.37 0.61
CA PHE A 213 -3.23 -5.78 0.35
C PHE A 213 -3.66 -6.13 -1.08
N GLY A 214 -2.90 -6.97 -1.76
CA GLY A 214 -3.30 -7.56 -3.03
C GLY A 214 -2.99 -9.05 -3.14
N ARG A 215 -3.36 -9.64 -4.29
CA ARG A 215 -3.29 -11.09 -4.50
C ARG A 215 -1.95 -11.60 -5.01
N ASN A 216 -1.06 -10.70 -5.42
CA ASN A 216 0.27 -11.06 -5.89
C ASN A 216 1.32 -10.37 -4.99
N PRO A 217 2.48 -11.01 -4.78
CA PRO A 217 3.60 -10.37 -4.09
C PRO A 217 3.96 -9.04 -4.76
N TYR A 218 4.36 -8.06 -3.95
CA TYR A 218 4.89 -6.81 -4.47
C TYR A 218 6.30 -7.03 -5.03
N GLU A 219 6.51 -6.66 -6.29
CA GLU A 219 7.76 -6.94 -7.03
C GLU A 219 8.72 -5.74 -7.08
N ASP A 220 8.25 -4.53 -6.74
CA ASP A 220 9.03 -3.29 -6.84
C ASP A 220 9.89 -3.02 -5.58
N CYS A 221 10.12 -4.05 -4.75
CA CYS A 221 11.00 -4.02 -3.58
C CYS A 221 12.33 -4.71 -3.87
N ASN A 222 13.07 -4.21 -4.85
CA ASN A 222 14.29 -4.85 -5.30
C ASN A 222 15.46 -4.81 -4.28
N GLY A 223 15.25 -4.50 -3.00
CA GLY A 223 16.21 -4.66 -1.91
C GLY A 223 16.15 -6.01 -1.18
N GLY A 224 15.05 -6.75 -1.32
CA GLY A 224 14.75 -7.94 -0.52
C GLY A 224 15.03 -9.28 -1.20
N GLY A 225 16.24 -9.48 -1.74
CA GLY A 225 16.61 -10.78 -2.28
C GLY A 225 17.42 -11.66 -1.31
N ASN A 226 18.06 -12.71 -1.80
CA ASN A 226 18.77 -13.67 -0.94
C ASN A 226 20.22 -13.20 -0.70
N THR A 227 20.70 -13.20 0.55
CA THR A 227 22.12 -12.90 0.87
C THR A 227 23.10 -13.64 -0.03
N THR A 228 22.80 -14.91 -0.36
CA THR A 228 23.59 -15.75 -1.27
C THR A 228 23.58 -15.23 -2.70
N GLU A 229 22.44 -14.73 -3.18
CA GLU A 229 22.31 -14.18 -4.53
C GLU A 229 23.09 -12.88 -4.68
N LEU A 230 22.86 -11.90 -3.80
CA LEU A 230 23.59 -10.63 -3.84
C LEU A 230 25.10 -10.85 -3.62
N THR A 231 25.48 -11.77 -2.72
CA THR A 231 26.88 -12.20 -2.56
C THR A 231 27.47 -12.72 -3.87
N ASN A 232 26.75 -13.58 -4.59
CA ASN A 232 27.20 -14.10 -5.88
C ASN A 232 27.29 -13.00 -6.95
N ILE A 233 26.36 -12.04 -6.96
CA ILE A 233 26.37 -10.90 -7.87
C ILE A 233 27.58 -10.02 -7.61
N LEU A 234 27.82 -9.61 -6.35
CA LEU A 234 28.96 -8.77 -5.98
C LEU A 234 30.30 -9.43 -6.32
N MET A 235 30.43 -10.75 -6.13
CA MET A 235 31.63 -11.51 -6.51
C MET A 235 31.78 -11.74 -8.03
N ASP A 236 30.71 -11.60 -8.81
CA ASP A 236 30.73 -11.84 -10.25
C ASP A 236 31.31 -10.63 -11.00
N GLY A 237 32.63 -10.50 -10.98
CA GLY A 237 33.37 -9.50 -11.76
C GLY A 237 33.81 -8.28 -10.96
N GLN A 238 34.20 -7.23 -11.68
CA GLN A 238 34.65 -5.98 -11.08
C GLN A 238 33.57 -4.91 -11.23
N TRP A 239 33.54 -3.99 -10.28
CA TRP A 239 32.56 -2.91 -10.19
C TRP A 239 33.26 -1.57 -10.20
N TYR A 240 32.58 -0.52 -10.63
CA TYR A 240 32.98 0.86 -10.41
C TYR A 240 31.87 1.62 -9.70
N VAL A 241 32.23 2.69 -8.99
CA VAL A 241 31.26 3.60 -8.37
C VAL A 241 30.64 4.43 -9.48
N GLN A 242 29.37 4.16 -9.75
CA GLN A 242 28.59 4.87 -10.77
C GLN A 242 28.01 6.18 -10.22
N SER A 243 27.66 6.20 -8.93
CA SER A 243 27.16 7.38 -8.22
C SER A 243 27.51 7.25 -6.75
N TYR A 244 27.92 8.35 -6.14
CA TYR A 244 27.98 8.50 -4.69
C TYR A 244 27.49 9.90 -4.33
N ILE A 245 26.36 9.96 -3.60
CA ILE A 245 25.77 11.20 -3.10
C ILE A 245 25.83 11.14 -1.58
N ASP A 246 26.54 12.08 -0.96
CA ASP A 246 26.73 12.19 0.48
C ASP A 246 26.01 13.44 0.96
N ASP A 247 24.99 13.29 1.79
CA ASP A 247 24.18 14.41 2.30
C ASP A 247 23.67 15.38 1.22
N GLY A 248 23.42 14.85 0.02
CA GLY A 248 22.96 15.60 -1.15
C GLY A 248 24.07 16.23 -2.02
N ASP A 249 25.33 16.12 -1.62
CA ASP A 249 26.50 16.51 -2.40
C ASP A 249 26.99 15.34 -3.28
N ASP A 250 27.20 15.59 -4.58
CA ASP A 250 27.69 14.58 -5.53
C ASP A 250 29.23 14.47 -5.47
N GLU A 251 29.70 13.44 -4.79
CA GLU A 251 31.12 13.14 -4.58
C GLU A 251 31.64 12.01 -5.48
N THR A 252 30.83 11.57 -6.46
CA THR A 252 31.15 10.46 -7.40
C THR A 252 32.55 10.58 -8.03
N ASN A 253 33.03 11.80 -8.25
CA ASN A 253 34.29 12.06 -8.93
C ASN A 253 35.53 11.55 -8.18
N ASP A 254 35.45 11.37 -6.85
CA ASP A 254 36.57 10.95 -6.02
C ASP A 254 36.95 9.49 -6.23
N TYR A 255 36.00 8.70 -6.72
CA TYR A 255 36.15 7.26 -6.98
C TYR A 255 36.51 6.95 -8.44
N ASN A 256 36.69 7.97 -9.28
CA ASN A 256 36.96 7.79 -10.71
C ASN A 256 38.21 6.94 -10.97
N GLY A 257 38.03 5.91 -11.78
CA GLY A 257 39.11 5.01 -12.22
C GLY A 257 39.48 3.92 -11.23
N TYR A 258 38.80 3.82 -10.09
CA TYR A 258 38.87 2.64 -9.22
C TYR A 258 38.00 1.50 -9.75
N ALA A 259 38.52 0.29 -9.66
CA ALA A 259 37.81 -0.97 -9.85
C ALA A 259 37.72 -1.70 -8.50
N LEU A 260 36.51 -2.03 -8.06
CA LEU A 260 36.23 -2.79 -6.86
C LEU A 260 36.11 -4.28 -7.21
N THR A 261 36.72 -5.14 -6.40
CA THR A 261 36.65 -6.61 -6.54
C THR A 261 36.28 -7.21 -5.19
N PHE A 262 35.11 -7.83 -5.11
CA PHE A 262 34.59 -8.49 -3.92
C PHE A 262 35.00 -9.98 -3.94
N ASN A 263 35.72 -10.43 -2.92
CA ASN A 263 36.26 -11.78 -2.84
C ASN A 263 35.45 -12.66 -1.87
N SER A 264 35.44 -13.96 -2.15
CA SER A 264 34.70 -14.97 -1.37
C SER A 264 35.19 -15.16 0.07
N ASP A 265 36.35 -14.60 0.44
CA ASP A 265 36.88 -14.62 1.81
C ASP A 265 36.42 -13.41 2.65
N GLY A 266 35.50 -12.59 2.12
CA GLY A 266 34.99 -11.39 2.77
C GLY A 266 35.89 -10.17 2.61
N THR A 267 36.93 -10.23 1.77
CA THR A 267 37.76 -9.06 1.44
C THR A 267 37.24 -8.33 0.20
N VAL A 268 37.34 -7.00 0.18
CA VAL A 268 37.07 -6.17 -1.00
C VAL A 268 38.32 -5.36 -1.35
N LEU A 269 38.66 -5.34 -2.64
CA LEU A 269 39.83 -4.64 -3.17
C LEU A 269 39.38 -3.50 -4.08
N ALA A 270 39.71 -2.25 -3.73
CA ALA A 270 39.57 -1.10 -4.61
C ALA A 270 40.94 -0.74 -5.21
N ALA A 271 41.08 -0.82 -6.53
CA ALA A 271 42.35 -0.57 -7.22
C ALA A 271 42.19 0.34 -8.42
N ASN A 272 43.15 1.26 -8.60
CA ASN A 272 43.35 2.00 -9.84
C ASN A 272 44.81 1.85 -10.30
N ASN A 273 45.24 2.64 -11.30
CA ASN A 273 46.60 2.53 -11.84
C ASN A 273 47.74 2.87 -10.84
N SER A 274 47.43 3.52 -9.72
CA SER A 274 48.41 4.08 -8.79
C SER A 274 48.25 3.58 -7.35
N ASN A 275 47.02 3.25 -6.94
CA ASN A 275 46.65 2.96 -5.56
C ASN A 275 45.91 1.63 -5.44
N THR A 276 46.02 1.03 -4.27
CA THR A 276 45.28 -0.18 -3.89
C THR A 276 44.85 -0.03 -2.45
N ILE A 277 43.55 -0.13 -2.21
CA ILE A 277 42.92 -0.02 -0.90
C ILE A 277 42.19 -1.34 -0.65
N ASN A 278 42.40 -1.92 0.53
CA ASN A 278 41.75 -3.16 0.95
C ASN A 278 40.72 -2.82 2.01
N GLY A 279 39.59 -3.52 1.96
CA GLY A 279 38.58 -3.52 3.00
C GLY A 279 38.00 -4.91 3.20
N THR A 280 36.95 -4.96 3.99
CA THR A 280 36.08 -6.12 4.18
C THR A 280 34.68 -5.80 3.73
N TRP A 281 33.94 -6.84 3.36
CA TRP A 281 32.54 -6.73 3.01
C TRP A 281 31.75 -7.97 3.46
N SER A 282 30.46 -7.80 3.69
CA SER A 282 29.53 -8.91 3.85
C SER A 282 28.11 -8.49 3.51
N VAL A 283 27.33 -9.44 2.97
CA VAL A 283 25.88 -9.28 2.85
C VAL A 283 25.22 -9.97 4.03
N VAL A 284 24.44 -9.23 4.79
CA VAL A 284 23.69 -9.74 5.94
C VAL A 284 22.19 -9.52 5.73
N ASN A 285 21.36 -10.22 6.51
CA ASN A 285 19.96 -9.83 6.64
C ASN A 285 19.87 -8.83 7.78
N SER A 286 19.04 -7.82 7.61
CA SER A 286 18.67 -6.84 8.63
C SER A 286 17.16 -6.86 8.87
N SER A 287 16.68 -5.96 9.73
CA SER A 287 15.24 -5.74 9.91
C SER A 287 14.58 -5.21 8.64
N ASN A 288 15.33 -4.46 7.83
CA ASN A 288 14.78 -3.71 6.69
C ASN A 288 15.07 -4.36 5.33
N GLY A 289 15.85 -5.44 5.30
CA GLY A 289 16.12 -6.21 4.10
C GLY A 289 17.49 -6.87 4.12
N LEU A 290 18.27 -6.60 3.07
CA LEU A 290 19.68 -6.95 3.02
C LEU A 290 20.50 -5.70 3.33
N ASP A 291 21.60 -5.88 4.07
CA ASP A 291 22.62 -4.85 4.19
C ASP A 291 23.89 -5.33 3.51
N VAL A 292 24.62 -4.39 2.92
CA VAL A 292 26.02 -4.58 2.50
C VAL A 292 26.91 -3.83 3.49
N ILE A 293 27.46 -4.57 4.44
CA ILE A 293 28.46 -4.02 5.36
C ILE A 293 29.76 -3.82 4.61
N LEU A 294 30.30 -2.61 4.65
CA LEU A 294 31.60 -2.25 4.07
C LEU A 294 32.51 -1.68 5.15
N ASP A 295 33.79 -2.04 5.13
CA ASP A 295 34.81 -1.47 6.02
C ASP A 295 36.18 -1.44 5.32
N PHE A 296 36.63 -0.25 4.93
CA PHE A 296 37.93 0.07 4.35
C PHE A 296 38.90 0.70 5.37
N GLY A 297 38.54 0.75 6.65
CA GLY A 297 39.29 1.45 7.68
C GLY A 297 39.39 2.95 7.40
N THR A 298 40.54 3.56 7.65
CA THR A 298 40.71 5.04 7.53
C THR A 298 41.32 5.47 6.18
N ALA A 299 41.08 4.73 5.11
CA ALA A 299 41.77 4.89 3.84
C ALA A 299 40.95 5.67 2.80
N MET A 300 41.21 6.98 2.72
CA MET A 300 40.57 7.86 1.72
C MET A 300 40.78 7.44 0.26
N PRO A 301 39.75 7.55 -0.59
CA PRO A 301 38.41 8.09 -0.27
C PRO A 301 37.42 7.04 0.27
N PHE A 302 37.82 5.78 0.46
CA PHE A 302 36.88 4.69 0.77
C PHE A 302 36.49 4.59 2.25
N ASP A 303 37.06 5.42 3.13
CA ASP A 303 36.60 5.53 4.51
C ASP A 303 35.17 6.07 4.62
N GLU A 304 34.69 6.81 3.62
CA GLU A 304 33.30 7.27 3.50
C GLU A 304 32.32 6.13 3.16
N PHE A 305 32.80 4.96 2.71
CA PHE A 305 31.93 3.80 2.45
C PHE A 305 31.75 2.92 3.70
N ASN A 306 32.34 3.27 4.84
CA ASN A 306 32.32 2.44 6.03
C ASN A 306 30.95 2.48 6.74
N ASP A 307 30.02 1.63 6.30
CA ASP A 307 28.69 1.56 6.91
C ASP A 307 28.01 0.20 6.71
N ASP A 308 26.85 0.03 7.36
CA ASP A 308 25.88 -1.05 7.12
C ASP A 308 24.78 -0.63 6.13
N TRP A 309 25.20 -0.40 4.88
CA TRP A 309 24.35 0.08 3.80
C TRP A 309 23.10 -0.78 3.53
N ASP A 310 21.92 -0.18 3.63
CA ASP A 310 20.65 -0.74 3.18
C ASP A 310 20.68 -0.99 1.66
N VAL A 311 20.29 -2.20 1.24
CA VAL A 311 20.19 -2.52 -0.19
C VAL A 311 18.86 -2.01 -0.74
N VAL A 312 18.92 -1.07 -1.68
CA VAL A 312 17.73 -0.48 -2.34
C VAL A 312 17.28 -1.34 -3.53
N THR A 313 18.19 -1.58 -4.48
CA THR A 313 17.94 -2.46 -5.62
C THR A 313 19.20 -3.16 -6.09
N TYR A 314 19.08 -4.39 -6.59
CA TYR A 314 20.19 -5.01 -7.30
C TYR A 314 19.77 -5.87 -8.50
N ASN A 315 20.70 -6.02 -9.44
CA ASN A 315 20.67 -6.99 -10.51
C ASN A 315 22.10 -7.37 -10.92
N ASN A 316 22.26 -8.24 -11.92
CA ASN A 316 23.56 -8.74 -12.37
C ASN A 316 24.57 -7.68 -12.83
N THR A 317 24.14 -6.43 -13.03
CA THR A 317 24.97 -5.33 -13.56
C THR A 317 24.97 -4.09 -12.69
N ARG A 318 24.08 -3.97 -11.69
CA ARG A 318 23.90 -2.74 -10.91
C ARG A 318 23.45 -3.09 -9.48
N VAL A 319 24.03 -2.41 -8.50
CA VAL A 319 23.65 -2.49 -7.07
C VAL A 319 23.50 -1.06 -6.57
N GLU A 320 22.35 -0.73 -6.00
CA GLU A 320 22.06 0.56 -5.37
C GLU A 320 21.86 0.36 -3.88
N LEU A 321 22.50 1.21 -3.11
CA LEU A 321 22.63 1.18 -1.67
C LEU A 321 22.26 2.54 -1.10
N PHE A 322 21.77 2.54 0.14
CA PHE A 322 21.32 3.70 0.88
C PHE A 322 21.79 3.61 2.33
N ASP A 323 22.04 4.73 2.98
CA ASP A 323 22.32 4.79 4.41
C ASP A 323 21.70 6.06 5.04
N VAL A 324 21.34 5.97 6.33
CA VAL A 324 20.97 7.13 7.16
C VAL A 324 21.99 7.31 8.28
N SER A 325 22.89 8.27 8.12
CA SER A 325 23.99 8.46 9.06
C SER A 325 23.49 8.81 10.48
N GLY A 326 23.90 8.01 11.47
CA GLY A 326 23.35 8.02 12.84
C GLY A 326 23.64 9.27 13.71
N GLY A 327 24.22 10.34 13.15
CA GLY A 327 24.61 11.54 13.89
C GLY A 327 23.73 12.76 13.64
N ASN A 328 23.35 13.00 12.38
CA ASN A 328 22.61 14.19 11.96
C ASN A 328 21.37 13.86 11.12
N GLY A 329 21.07 12.59 10.88
CA GLY A 329 20.01 12.17 9.95
C GLY A 329 20.36 12.51 8.50
N GLY A 330 21.65 12.48 8.20
CA GLY A 330 22.14 12.61 6.84
C GLY A 330 21.78 11.38 6.01
N THR A 331 21.74 11.49 4.70
CA THR A 331 21.35 10.37 3.82
C THR A 331 22.31 10.22 2.67
N ASP A 332 22.80 9.00 2.50
CA ASP A 332 23.82 8.69 1.51
C ASP A 332 23.29 7.68 0.50
N TYR A 333 23.72 7.84 -0.76
CA TYR A 333 23.33 6.96 -1.86
C TYR A 333 24.56 6.47 -2.61
N LEU A 334 24.75 5.16 -2.64
CA LEU A 334 25.87 4.53 -3.32
C LEU A 334 25.38 3.59 -4.42
N THR A 335 25.83 3.80 -5.65
CA THR A 335 25.55 2.91 -6.77
C THR A 335 26.82 2.29 -7.32
N PHE A 336 26.89 0.96 -7.30
CA PHE A 336 27.86 0.20 -8.06
C PHE A 336 27.32 -0.21 -9.42
N GLN A 337 28.14 -0.06 -10.46
CA GLN A 337 27.86 -0.57 -11.79
C GLN A 337 29.00 -1.49 -12.23
N LYS A 338 28.65 -2.60 -12.86
CA LYS A 338 29.62 -3.61 -13.33
C LYS A 338 30.48 -3.04 -14.46
N LEU A 339 31.79 -3.29 -14.40
CA LEU A 339 32.80 -2.86 -15.38
C LEU A 339 32.69 -3.59 -16.73
#